data_AF-A0A7V9JCT9-F1
#
_entry.id   AF-A0A7V9JCT9-F1
#
_cell.length_a   1.000
_cell.length_b   1.000
_cell.length_c   1.000
_cell.angle_alpha   90.00
_cell.angle_beta   90.00
_cell.angle_gamma   90.00
#
_symmetry.space_group_name_H-M   'P 1'
#
loop_
_entity.id
_entity.type
_entity.pdbx_description
1 polymer ?
#
loop_
_entity_poly.entity_id
_entity_poly.type
_entity_poly.pdbx_seq_one_letter_code
_entity_poly.pdbx_strand_id
1 'polypeptide(L)'
;MSAAGRARRGAREVFFGWWIVLGGIGIQILTSGLMNQAYGAYVVTLQAQFGWSKTAFSIAYALQQVESGLLGPVQGWMLDRFGPRLVMRIGIMLLGGGFMLFSQINSLPMFYVAFLIMAVGMSMAGFVSLTTTLINWFERKRGTALGIMQTGGAVGGLLVPVVAWSLTTYGWRATAFGSGVAVITLGLPLVQLMRHRPEDYGLLPDGVKPAHLGEWPPPGGESIISTSAIDRIDFTVREAVRTGAFWFLSIGHGLALFIVGA
;
A
#
# COMPACT_ATOMS: atom_id res chain seq x y z
N MET A 1 46.97 -12.24 -32.78
CA MET A 1 45.86 -12.54 -31.85
C MET A 1 46.03 -11.72 -30.58
N SER A 2 45.32 -10.60 -30.44
CA SER A 2 45.19 -9.89 -29.15
C SER A 2 43.97 -8.97 -29.23
N ALA A 3 42.84 -9.43 -28.69
CA ALA A 3 41.60 -8.67 -28.63
C ALA A 3 40.72 -9.21 -27.49
N ALA A 4 41.11 -9.01 -26.23
CA ALA A 4 40.23 -9.29 -25.09
C ALA A 4 40.59 -8.43 -23.86
N GLY A 5 40.78 -7.13 -24.07
CA GLY A 5 41.04 -6.15 -23.03
C GLY A 5 40.00 -5.03 -23.03
N ARG A 6 38.71 -5.37 -22.98
CA ARG A 6 37.65 -4.38 -22.71
C ARG A 6 36.83 -4.84 -21.52
N ALA A 7 37.34 -4.49 -20.34
CA ALA A 7 36.59 -4.44 -19.10
C ALA A 7 35.29 -3.65 -19.33
N ARG A 8 34.18 -4.36 -19.49
CA ARG A 8 32.85 -3.77 -19.40
C ARG A 8 32.61 -3.42 -17.94
N ARG A 9 32.85 -2.13 -17.65
CA ARG A 9 32.26 -1.28 -16.59
C ARG A 9 31.35 -2.04 -15.63
N GLY A 10 31.82 -2.20 -14.39
CA GLY A 10 30.97 -2.56 -13.26
C GLY A 10 29.93 -1.47 -13.01
N ALA A 11 28.76 -1.62 -13.62
CA ALA A 11 27.55 -1.05 -13.04
C ALA A 11 27.32 -1.83 -11.74
N ARG A 12 27.37 -1.15 -10.59
CA ARG A 12 26.83 -1.74 -9.36
C ARG A 12 25.37 -2.08 -9.65
N GLU A 13 25.07 -3.35 -9.89
CA GLU A 13 23.70 -3.80 -10.10
C GLU A 13 22.88 -3.40 -8.87
N VAL A 14 22.02 -2.40 -9.03
CA VAL A 14 21.18 -1.90 -7.93
C VAL A 14 20.27 -3.06 -7.52
N PHE A 15 20.31 -3.41 -6.23
CA PHE A 15 19.50 -4.49 -5.67
C PHE A 15 18.03 -4.32 -6.06
N PHE A 16 17.42 -5.38 -6.61
CA PHE A 16 16.08 -5.34 -7.18
C PHE A 16 15.02 -4.88 -6.16
N GLY A 17 15.23 -5.10 -4.86
CA GLY A 17 14.34 -4.58 -3.81
C GLY A 17 14.10 -3.06 -3.88
N TRP A 18 15.04 -2.27 -4.40
CA TRP A 18 14.83 -0.82 -4.58
C TRP A 18 13.85 -0.49 -5.71
N TRP A 19 13.75 -1.33 -6.73
CA TRP A 19 12.70 -1.19 -7.76
C TRP A 19 11.31 -1.49 -7.18
N ILE A 20 11.21 -2.39 -6.20
CA ILE A 20 9.98 -2.64 -5.45
C ILE A 20 9.62 -1.41 -4.61
N VAL A 21 10.59 -0.78 -3.94
CA VAL A 21 10.36 0.48 -3.21
C VAL A 21 9.81 1.55 -4.16
N LEU A 22 10.42 1.75 -5.34
CA LEU A 22 9.95 2.70 -6.34
C LEU A 22 8.53 2.38 -6.85
N GLY A 23 8.25 1.10 -7.13
CA GLY A 23 6.90 0.66 -7.49
C GLY A 23 5.88 0.96 -6.39
N GLY A 24 6.26 0.73 -5.13
CA GLY A 24 5.43 1.00 -3.96
C GLY A 24 5.17 2.49 -3.76
N ILE A 25 6.16 3.35 -3.98
CA ILE A 25 6.01 4.80 -4.00
C ILE A 25 4.99 5.21 -5.06
N GLY A 26 5.12 4.70 -6.29
CA GLY A 26 4.19 5.03 -7.37
C GLY A 26 2.75 4.63 -7.06
N ILE A 27 2.55 3.45 -6.47
CA ILE A 27 1.23 2.98 -6.04
C ILE A 27 0.69 3.88 -4.92
N GLN A 28 1.51 4.20 -3.90
CA GLN A 28 1.15 5.13 -2.83
C GLN A 28 0.77 6.53 -3.35
N ILE A 29 1.49 7.05 -4.34
CA ILE A 29 1.18 8.34 -4.98
C ILE A 29 -0.21 8.30 -5.61
N LEU A 30 -0.51 7.25 -6.38
CA LEU A 30 -1.80 7.09 -7.04
C LEU A 30 -2.95 6.94 -6.04
N THR A 31 -2.81 6.03 -5.07
CA THR A 31 -3.88 5.73 -4.11
C THR A 31 -4.10 6.88 -3.13
N SER A 32 -3.03 7.40 -2.52
CA SER A 32 -3.14 8.52 -1.58
C SER A 32 -3.53 9.82 -2.28
N GLY A 33 -2.97 10.12 -3.45
CA GLY A 33 -3.24 11.37 -4.15
C GLY A 33 -4.66 11.47 -4.71
N LEU A 34 -5.11 10.44 -5.43
CA LEU A 34 -6.39 10.47 -6.13
C LEU A 34 -7.59 10.19 -5.22
N MET A 35 -7.43 9.37 -4.18
CA MET A 35 -8.52 9.02 -3.27
C MET A 35 -8.45 9.82 -1.97
N ASN A 36 -7.43 9.62 -1.13
CA ASN A 36 -7.38 10.24 0.20
C ASN A 36 -7.28 11.77 0.16
N GLN A 37 -6.26 12.30 -0.52
CA GLN A 37 -5.99 13.74 -0.48
C GLN A 37 -6.97 14.54 -1.34
N ALA A 38 -7.40 13.99 -2.47
CA ALA A 38 -8.41 14.64 -3.31
C ALA A 38 -9.85 14.48 -2.78
N TYR A 39 -10.10 13.65 -1.75
CA TYR A 39 -11.44 13.40 -1.21
C TYR A 39 -12.18 14.69 -0.85
N GLY A 40 -11.51 15.62 -0.15
CA GLY A 40 -12.10 16.90 0.24
C GLY A 40 -12.58 17.73 -0.97
N ALA A 41 -11.85 17.70 -2.09
CA ALA A 41 -12.23 18.40 -3.31
C ALA A 41 -13.46 17.77 -3.98
N TYR A 42 -13.55 16.43 -4.00
CA TYR A 42 -14.74 15.72 -4.46
C TYR A 42 -15.95 16.00 -3.55
N VAL A 43 -15.78 15.99 -2.22
CA VAL A 43 -16.88 16.27 -1.26
C VAL A 43 -17.47 17.65 -1.50
N VAL A 44 -16.64 18.70 -1.63
CA VAL A 44 -17.13 20.06 -1.91
C VAL A 44 -17.93 20.11 -3.22
N THR A 45 -17.44 19.44 -4.26
CA THR A 45 -18.09 19.42 -5.58
C THR A 45 -19.43 18.65 -5.55
N LEU A 46 -19.45 17.50 -4.89
CA LEU A 46 -20.66 16.67 -4.76
C LEU A 46 -21.70 17.33 -3.85
N GLN A 47 -21.27 17.99 -2.77
CA GLN A 47 -22.14 18.75 -1.90
C GLN A 47 -22.82 19.89 -2.68
N ALA A 48 -22.07 20.60 -3.53
CA ALA A 48 -22.64 21.66 -4.37
C ALA A 48 -23.64 21.12 -5.42
N GLN A 49 -23.42 19.93 -5.97
CA GLN A 49 -24.32 19.35 -6.98
C GLN A 49 -25.58 18.70 -6.38
N PHE A 50 -25.42 17.90 -5.32
CA PHE A 50 -26.51 17.08 -4.79
C PHE A 50 -27.11 17.61 -3.49
N GLY A 51 -26.47 18.59 -2.84
CA GLY A 51 -26.93 19.15 -1.56
C GLY A 51 -26.83 18.18 -0.38
N TRP A 52 -26.09 17.07 -0.51
CA TRP A 52 -25.95 16.09 0.57
C TRP A 52 -25.24 16.68 1.80
N SER A 53 -25.63 16.20 2.98
CA SER A 53 -25.05 16.66 4.24
C SER A 53 -23.61 16.20 4.41
N LYS A 54 -22.81 16.97 5.15
CA LYS A 54 -21.45 16.56 5.55
C LYS A 54 -21.44 15.22 6.28
N THR A 55 -22.48 14.96 7.10
CA THR A 55 -22.68 13.68 7.80
C THR A 55 -22.73 12.49 6.85
N ALA A 56 -23.37 12.62 5.69
CA ALA A 56 -23.43 11.54 4.70
C ALA A 56 -22.03 11.19 4.17
N PHE A 57 -21.18 12.18 3.90
CA PHE A 57 -19.80 11.97 3.49
C PHE A 57 -18.93 11.39 4.62
N SER A 58 -19.16 11.81 5.87
CA SER A 58 -18.46 11.25 7.04
C SER A 58 -18.80 9.77 7.25
N ILE A 59 -20.04 9.35 6.98
CA ILE A 59 -20.45 7.93 7.07
C ILE A 59 -19.68 7.09 6.05
N ALA A 60 -19.48 7.57 4.82
CA ALA A 60 -18.69 6.86 3.82
C ALA A 60 -17.23 6.66 4.26
N TYR A 61 -16.63 7.70 4.84
CA TYR A 61 -15.27 7.62 5.37
C TYR A 61 -15.17 6.68 6.58
N ALA A 62 -16.16 6.71 7.48
CA ALA A 62 -16.23 5.76 8.60
C ALA A 62 -16.36 4.31 8.11
N LEU A 63 -17.17 4.08 7.06
CA LEU A 63 -17.35 2.76 6.47
C LEU A 63 -16.05 2.23 5.86
N GLN A 64 -15.26 3.08 5.21
CA GLN A 64 -13.90 2.75 4.75
C GLN A 64 -12.98 2.33 5.90
N GLN A 65 -12.99 3.03 7.03
CA GLN A 65 -12.16 2.66 8.18
C GLN A 65 -12.57 1.31 8.79
N VAL A 66 -13.88 1.06 8.90
CA VAL A 66 -14.41 -0.23 9.37
C VAL A 66 -14.05 -1.36 8.40
N GLU A 67 -14.19 -1.13 7.10
CA GLU A 67 -13.81 -2.06 6.05
C GLU A 67 -12.33 -2.42 6.11
N SER A 68 -11.44 -1.42 6.26
CA SER A 68 -10.01 -1.67 6.41
C SER A 68 -9.67 -2.54 7.62
N GLY A 69 -10.39 -2.38 8.74
CA GLY A 69 -10.19 -3.22 9.93
C GLY A 69 -10.68 -4.65 9.75
N LEU A 70 -11.87 -4.81 9.15
CA LEU A 70 -12.50 -6.12 8.96
C LEU A 70 -11.81 -6.95 7.87
N LEU A 71 -11.31 -6.30 6.82
CA LEU A 71 -10.58 -6.98 5.75
C LEU A 71 -9.14 -7.35 6.10
N GLY A 72 -8.57 -6.85 7.21
CA GLY A 72 -7.19 -7.15 7.59
C GLY A 72 -6.85 -8.65 7.60
N PRO A 73 -7.60 -9.51 8.32
CA PRO A 73 -7.35 -10.95 8.34
C PRO A 73 -7.52 -11.62 6.96
N VAL A 74 -8.53 -11.19 6.21
CA VAL A 74 -8.80 -11.72 4.86
C VAL A 74 -7.66 -11.36 3.92
N GLN A 75 -7.16 -10.13 3.99
CA GLN A 75 -6.02 -9.66 3.22
C GLN A 75 -4.75 -10.42 3.57
N GLY A 76 -4.46 -10.62 4.87
CA GLY A 76 -3.32 -11.44 5.30
C GLY A 76 -3.37 -12.84 4.68
N TRP A 77 -4.51 -13.52 4.81
CA TRP A 77 -4.71 -14.84 4.21
C TRP A 77 -4.56 -14.83 2.68
N MET A 78 -5.09 -13.81 1.99
CA MET A 78 -4.94 -13.68 0.54
C MET A 78 -3.49 -13.42 0.12
N LEU A 79 -2.76 -12.61 0.88
CA LEU A 79 -1.35 -12.32 0.64
C LEU A 79 -0.48 -13.56 0.81
N ASP A 80 -0.76 -14.38 1.83
CA ASP A 80 -0.03 -15.61 2.09
C ASP A 80 -0.33 -16.69 1.03
N ARG A 81 -1.60 -16.80 0.60
CA ARG A 81 -2.04 -17.85 -0.32
C ARG A 81 -1.82 -17.53 -1.79
N PHE A 82 -2.10 -16.31 -2.22
CA PHE A 82 -2.07 -15.90 -3.64
C PHE A 82 -0.89 -14.99 -3.98
N GLY A 83 -0.16 -14.52 -2.97
CA GLY A 83 0.93 -13.59 -3.13
C GLY A 83 0.47 -12.13 -3.36
N PRO A 84 1.32 -11.15 -3.03
CA PRO A 84 1.04 -9.72 -3.09
C PRO A 84 0.76 -9.24 -4.50
N ARG A 85 1.39 -9.82 -5.52
CA ARG A 85 1.18 -9.39 -6.90
C ARG A 85 -0.27 -9.59 -7.34
N LEU A 86 -0.90 -10.72 -7.04
CA LEU A 86 -2.29 -10.96 -7.46
C LEU A 86 -3.24 -10.08 -6.65
N VAL A 87 -3.05 -10.01 -5.33
CA VAL A 87 -3.86 -9.18 -4.42
C VAL A 87 -3.82 -7.72 -4.84
N MET A 88 -2.63 -7.18 -5.14
CA MET A 88 -2.47 -5.80 -5.58
C MET A 88 -3.08 -5.56 -6.97
N ARG A 89 -3.00 -6.51 -7.90
CA ARG A 89 -3.66 -6.38 -9.22
C ARG A 89 -5.17 -6.26 -9.06
N ILE A 90 -5.75 -7.13 -8.23
CA ILE A 90 -7.19 -7.09 -7.92
C ILE A 90 -7.54 -5.75 -7.26
N GLY A 91 -6.73 -5.31 -6.30
CA GLY A 91 -6.92 -4.03 -5.62
C GLY A 91 -6.90 -2.83 -6.57
N ILE A 92 -5.92 -2.76 -7.48
CA ILE A 92 -5.85 -1.69 -8.50
C ILE A 92 -7.04 -1.73 -9.46
N MET A 93 -7.48 -2.91 -9.88
CA MET A 93 -8.66 -3.05 -10.74
C MET A 93 -9.94 -2.62 -10.01
N LEU A 94 -10.11 -3.00 -8.74
CA LEU A 94 -11.23 -2.58 -7.92
C LEU A 94 -11.22 -1.07 -7.67
N LEU A 95 -10.06 -0.49 -7.37
CA LEU A 95 -9.94 0.95 -7.15
C LEU A 95 -10.26 1.73 -8.43
N GLY A 96 -9.67 1.33 -9.56
CA GLY A 96 -9.93 1.98 -10.85
C GLY A 96 -11.38 1.82 -11.32
N GLY A 97 -11.93 0.60 -11.22
CA GLY A 97 -13.34 0.32 -11.51
C GLY A 97 -14.29 1.04 -10.56
N GLY A 98 -13.91 1.17 -9.28
CA GLY A 98 -14.62 1.95 -8.27
C GLY A 98 -14.69 3.43 -8.63
N PHE A 99 -13.59 4.02 -9.10
CA PHE A 99 -13.57 5.39 -9.63
C PHE A 99 -14.44 5.57 -10.89
N MET A 100 -14.44 4.59 -11.79
CA MET A 100 -15.31 4.60 -12.96
C MET A 100 -16.79 4.50 -12.56
N LEU A 101 -17.13 3.65 -11.59
CA LEU A 101 -18.48 3.57 -11.05
C LEU A 101 -18.86 4.86 -10.30
N PHE A 102 -17.91 5.44 -9.56
CA PHE A 102 -18.06 6.71 -8.88
C PHE A 102 -18.42 7.81 -9.88
N SER A 103 -17.81 7.86 -11.06
CA SER A 103 -18.13 8.86 -12.10
C SER A 103 -19.61 8.85 -12.56
N GLN A 104 -20.35 7.78 -12.27
CA GLN A 104 -21.73 7.59 -12.69
C GLN A 104 -22.74 7.72 -11.54
N ILE A 105 -22.30 8.13 -10.34
CA ILE A 105 -23.19 8.24 -9.19
C ILE A 105 -24.27 9.30 -9.44
N ASN A 106 -25.51 8.93 -9.13
CA ASN A 106 -26.67 9.84 -9.15
C ASN A 106 -27.50 9.78 -7.86
N SER A 107 -27.13 8.89 -6.93
CA SER A 107 -27.82 8.68 -5.67
C SER A 107 -26.83 8.36 -4.55
N LEU A 108 -27.24 8.65 -3.31
CA LEU A 108 -26.40 8.43 -2.13
C LEU A 108 -26.06 6.94 -1.89
N PRO A 109 -26.98 5.97 -2.11
CA PRO A 109 -26.61 4.55 -2.03
C PRO A 109 -25.55 4.15 -3.07
N MET A 110 -25.65 4.66 -4.29
CA MET A 110 -24.66 4.38 -5.34
C MET A 110 -23.29 4.98 -5.00
N PHE A 111 -23.27 6.15 -4.35
CA PHE A 111 -22.06 6.73 -3.79
C PHE A 111 -21.43 5.81 -2.73
N TYR A 112 -22.20 5.29 -1.77
CA TYR A 112 -21.66 4.37 -0.76
C TYR A 112 -21.10 3.09 -1.37
N VAL A 113 -21.79 2.49 -2.35
CA VAL A 113 -21.30 1.29 -3.04
C VAL A 113 -20.01 1.58 -3.81
N ALA A 114 -19.96 2.66 -4.58
CA ALA A 114 -18.76 3.05 -5.32
C ALA A 114 -17.58 3.32 -4.37
N PHE A 115 -17.84 4.06 -3.29
CA PHE A 115 -16.83 4.38 -2.29
C PHE A 115 -16.32 3.16 -1.55
N LEU A 116 -17.19 2.21 -1.20
CA LEU A 116 -16.80 0.93 -0.60
C LEU A 116 -15.91 0.12 -1.55
N ILE A 117 -16.25 0.03 -2.84
CA ILE A 117 -15.43 -0.68 -3.84
C ILE A 117 -14.05 -0.03 -3.96
N MET A 118 -14.00 1.30 -3.99
CA MET A 118 -12.74 2.04 -3.99
C MET A 118 -11.92 1.77 -2.72
N ALA A 119 -12.57 1.77 -1.55
CA ALA A 119 -11.94 1.50 -0.26
C ALA A 119 -11.32 0.09 -0.20
N VAL A 120 -12.08 -0.94 -0.60
CA VAL A 120 -11.59 -2.32 -0.71
C VAL A 120 -10.41 -2.41 -1.67
N GLY A 121 -10.51 -1.76 -2.83
CA GLY A 121 -9.43 -1.74 -3.82
C GLY A 121 -8.15 -1.10 -3.28
N MET A 122 -8.29 0.04 -2.61
CA MET A 122 -7.19 0.74 -1.94
C MET A 122 -6.58 -0.10 -0.82
N SER A 123 -7.40 -0.78 -0.03
CA SER A 123 -6.96 -1.62 1.08
C SER A 123 -6.14 -2.82 0.59
N MET A 124 -6.62 -3.51 -0.46
CA MET A 124 -5.91 -4.63 -1.09
C MET A 124 -4.62 -4.23 -1.81
N ALA A 125 -4.60 -3.08 -2.50
CA ALA A 125 -3.39 -2.58 -3.17
C ALA A 125 -2.44 -1.79 -2.26
N GLY A 126 -2.89 -1.45 -1.06
CA GLY A 126 -2.32 -0.41 -0.22
C GLY A 126 -1.25 -0.90 0.74
N PHE A 127 -1.27 -0.30 1.93
CA PHE A 127 -0.17 -0.33 2.88
C PHE A 127 0.24 -1.73 3.32
N VAL A 128 -0.73 -2.63 3.59
CA VAL A 128 -0.45 -3.98 4.07
C VAL A 128 0.31 -4.80 3.02
N SER A 129 -0.22 -4.88 1.80
CA SER A 129 0.40 -5.62 0.69
C SER A 129 1.80 -5.12 0.35
N LEU A 130 1.98 -3.81 0.35
CA LEU A 130 3.28 -3.18 0.11
C LEU A 130 4.28 -3.45 1.24
N THR A 131 3.85 -3.33 2.50
CA THR A 131 4.68 -3.58 3.68
C THR A 131 5.13 -5.03 3.75
N THR A 132 4.22 -5.99 3.55
CA THR A 132 4.56 -7.42 3.51
C THR A 132 5.59 -7.72 2.42
N THR A 133 5.43 -7.12 1.23
CA THR A 133 6.39 -7.30 0.14
C THR A 133 7.76 -6.74 0.51
N LEU A 134 7.85 -5.56 1.11
CA LEU A 134 9.13 -4.96 1.50
C LEU A 134 9.84 -5.72 2.62
N ILE A 135 9.11 -6.21 3.62
CA ILE A 135 9.67 -6.98 4.74
C ILE A 135 10.29 -8.29 4.25
N ASN A 136 9.76 -8.89 3.19
CA ASN A 136 10.32 -10.09 2.57
C ASN A 136 11.58 -9.82 1.74
N TRP A 137 11.78 -8.60 1.25
CA TRP A 137 12.91 -8.24 0.37
C TRP A 137 14.09 -7.60 1.09
N PHE A 138 13.84 -6.93 2.21
CA PHE A 138 14.85 -6.29 3.04
C PHE A 138 14.87 -6.93 4.42
N GLU A 139 16.05 -7.12 5.01
CA GLU A 139 16.18 -7.58 6.39
C GLU A 139 16.85 -6.50 7.25
N ARG A 140 18.05 -6.08 6.85
CA ARG A 140 18.82 -5.03 7.53
C ARG A 140 18.28 -3.62 7.26
N LYS A 141 17.70 -3.40 6.08
CA LYS A 141 17.25 -2.06 5.62
C LYS A 141 15.73 -1.86 5.62
N ARG A 142 14.98 -2.70 6.34
CA ARG A 142 13.50 -2.67 6.42
C ARG A 142 12.96 -1.28 6.78
N GLY A 143 13.49 -0.68 7.85
CA GLY A 143 13.04 0.65 8.32
C GLY A 143 13.26 1.75 7.28
N THR A 144 14.42 1.78 6.63
CA THR A 144 14.72 2.75 5.57
C THR A 144 13.84 2.54 4.33
N ALA A 145 13.65 1.29 3.91
CA ALA A 145 12.81 0.96 2.76
C ALA A 145 11.34 1.35 2.99
N LEU A 146 10.80 1.03 4.17
CA LEU A 146 9.45 1.43 4.57
C LEU A 146 9.33 2.96 4.68
N GLY A 147 10.29 3.64 5.30
CA GLY A 147 10.29 5.09 5.41
C GLY A 147 10.31 5.79 4.05
N ILE A 148 11.15 5.33 3.13
CA ILE A 148 11.21 5.84 1.76
C ILE A 148 9.89 5.56 1.02
N MET A 149 9.32 4.37 1.14
CA MET A 149 8.03 4.06 0.52
C MET A 149 6.92 5.01 1.02
N GLN A 150 6.88 5.30 2.32
CA GLN A 150 5.87 6.18 2.93
C GLN A 150 5.91 7.61 2.37
N THR A 151 7.05 8.07 1.85
CA THR A 151 7.14 9.38 1.18
C THR A 151 6.20 9.49 -0.03
N GLY A 152 5.88 8.36 -0.68
CA GLY A 152 4.94 8.34 -1.79
C GLY A 152 3.55 8.84 -1.41
N GLY A 153 3.10 8.56 -0.18
CA GLY A 153 1.81 9.05 0.32
C GLY A 153 1.78 10.58 0.41
N ALA A 154 2.85 11.19 0.92
CA ALA A 154 2.99 12.65 1.00
C ALA A 154 3.13 13.30 -0.39
N VAL A 155 3.98 12.72 -1.26
CA VAL A 155 4.19 13.18 -2.65
C VAL A 155 2.89 13.08 -3.46
N GLY A 156 2.02 12.11 -3.15
CA GLY A 156 0.67 12.02 -3.72
C GLY A 156 -0.15 13.31 -3.59
N GLY A 157 0.14 14.15 -2.61
CA GLY A 157 -0.52 15.44 -2.40
C GLY A 157 -0.29 16.43 -3.53
N LEU A 158 0.80 16.27 -4.28
CA LEU A 158 1.08 17.06 -5.47
C LEU A 158 0.08 16.79 -6.60
N LEU A 159 -0.70 15.69 -6.54
CA LEU A 159 -1.79 15.44 -7.48
C LEU A 159 -3.04 16.27 -7.15
N VAL A 160 -3.20 16.79 -5.92
CA VAL A 160 -4.41 17.51 -5.51
C VAL A 160 -4.70 18.74 -6.38
N PRO A 161 -3.73 19.62 -6.70
CA PRO A 161 -3.97 20.75 -7.60
C PRO A 161 -4.36 20.31 -9.02
N VAL A 162 -3.80 19.20 -9.51
CA VAL A 162 -4.13 18.65 -10.84
C VAL A 162 -5.57 18.13 -10.86
N VAL A 163 -5.97 17.43 -9.78
CA VAL A 163 -7.35 16.96 -9.62
C VAL A 163 -8.29 18.16 -9.50
N ALA A 164 -7.97 19.18 -8.67
CA ALA A 164 -8.79 20.37 -8.52
C ALA A 164 -8.97 21.16 -9.83
N TRP A 165 -7.88 21.33 -10.60
CA TRP A 165 -7.95 21.91 -11.95
C TRP A 165 -8.83 21.08 -12.89
N SER A 166 -8.74 19.75 -12.83
CA SER A 166 -9.58 18.86 -13.63
C SER A 166 -11.06 18.94 -13.22
N LEU A 167 -11.34 19.04 -11.91
CA LEU A 167 -12.69 19.20 -11.36
C LEU A 167 -13.35 20.48 -11.87
N THR A 168 -12.60 21.58 -11.93
CA THR A 168 -13.11 22.89 -12.40
C THR A 168 -13.25 22.96 -13.92
N THR A 169 -12.39 22.26 -14.67
CA THR A 169 -12.35 22.31 -16.14
C THR A 169 -13.31 21.32 -16.79
N TYR A 170 -13.33 20.08 -16.30
CA TYR A 170 -14.07 18.95 -16.91
C TYR A 170 -15.20 18.43 -16.04
N GLY A 171 -15.32 18.89 -14.80
CA GLY A 171 -16.27 18.37 -13.83
C GLY A 171 -15.81 17.09 -13.15
N TRP A 172 -16.48 16.74 -12.05
CA TRP A 172 -16.08 15.60 -11.23
C TRP A 172 -16.34 14.23 -11.88
N ARG A 173 -17.33 14.11 -12.77
CA ARG A 173 -17.61 12.85 -13.47
C ARG A 173 -16.44 12.46 -14.37
N ALA A 174 -16.03 13.37 -15.26
CA ALA A 174 -14.90 13.16 -16.14
C ALA A 174 -13.59 12.98 -15.35
N THR A 175 -13.40 13.77 -14.28
CA THR A 175 -12.21 13.66 -13.42
C THR A 175 -12.14 12.30 -12.72
N ALA A 176 -13.24 11.82 -12.13
CA ALA A 176 -13.29 10.50 -11.50
C ALA A 176 -13.05 9.37 -12.51
N PHE A 177 -13.66 9.44 -13.69
CA PHE A 177 -13.43 8.46 -14.75
C PHE A 177 -11.95 8.45 -15.18
N GLY A 178 -11.36 9.64 -15.40
CA GLY A 178 -9.94 9.80 -15.73
C GLY A 178 -9.02 9.27 -14.63
N SER A 179 -9.33 9.52 -13.35
CA SER A 179 -8.62 8.94 -12.21
C SER A 179 -8.67 7.41 -12.23
N GLY A 180 -9.85 6.84 -12.53
CA GLY A 180 -10.01 5.38 -12.65
C GLY A 180 -9.15 4.78 -13.76
N VAL A 181 -9.15 5.41 -14.94
CA VAL A 181 -8.27 5.01 -16.06
C VAL A 181 -6.80 5.12 -15.64
N ALA A 182 -6.39 6.25 -15.06
CA ALA A 182 -5.01 6.49 -14.66
C ALA A 182 -4.52 5.46 -13.62
N VAL A 183 -5.35 5.12 -12.63
CA VAL A 183 -5.04 4.09 -11.63
C VAL A 183 -4.80 2.74 -12.30
N ILE A 184 -5.61 2.35 -13.29
CA ILE A 184 -5.44 1.06 -13.98
C ILE A 184 -4.20 1.11 -14.89
N THR A 185 -4.07 2.15 -15.72
CA THR A 185 -2.99 2.24 -16.72
C THR A 185 -1.62 2.43 -16.10
N LEU A 186 -1.52 3.19 -15.00
CA LEU A 186 -0.26 3.43 -14.30
C LEU A 186 -0.03 2.40 -13.18
N GLY A 187 -1.08 2.00 -12.47
CA GLY A 187 -0.99 1.05 -11.36
C GLY A 187 -0.66 -0.37 -11.82
N LEU A 188 -1.24 -0.87 -12.92
CA LEU A 188 -0.97 -2.24 -13.37
C LEU A 188 0.51 -2.50 -13.72
N PRO A 189 1.20 -1.63 -14.50
CA PRO A 189 2.63 -1.77 -14.73
C PRO A 189 3.45 -1.71 -13.43
N LEU A 190 3.09 -0.82 -12.49
CA LEU A 190 3.78 -0.72 -11.20
C LEU A 190 3.62 -1.98 -10.36
N VAL A 191 2.46 -2.62 -10.40
CA VAL A 191 2.24 -3.92 -9.73
C VAL A 191 3.04 -5.04 -10.38
N GLN A 192 3.40 -4.95 -11.67
CA GLN A 192 4.28 -5.95 -12.28
C GLN A 192 5.70 -5.91 -11.71
N LEU A 193 6.16 -4.75 -11.23
CA LEU A 193 7.43 -4.61 -10.51
C LEU A 193 7.42 -5.31 -9.16
N MET A 194 6.25 -5.44 -8.52
CA MET A 194 6.08 -6.16 -7.25
C MET A 194 6.36 -7.65 -7.45
N ARG A 195 7.40 -8.17 -6.78
CA ARG A 195 7.77 -9.60 -6.78
C ARG A 195 7.61 -10.13 -5.36
N HIS A 196 7.07 -11.35 -5.20
CA HIS A 196 6.64 -11.86 -3.90
C HIS A 196 7.81 -12.13 -2.94
N ARG A 197 8.73 -13.02 -3.32
CA ARG A 197 9.91 -13.36 -2.53
C ARG A 197 11.16 -13.25 -3.39
N PRO A 198 12.31 -12.81 -2.85
CA PRO A 198 13.56 -12.85 -3.58
C PRO A 198 14.00 -14.30 -3.88
N GLU A 199 13.66 -15.23 -3.00
CA GLU A 199 13.93 -16.68 -3.09
C GLU A 199 13.37 -17.32 -4.37
N ASP A 200 12.15 -16.93 -4.77
CA ASP A 200 11.48 -17.41 -6.00
C ASP A 200 12.27 -17.05 -7.27
N TYR A 201 13.21 -16.10 -7.17
CA TYR A 201 14.06 -15.62 -8.27
C TYR A 201 15.54 -15.95 -8.04
N GLY A 202 15.88 -16.81 -7.07
CA GLY A 202 17.26 -17.17 -6.73
C GLY A 202 18.08 -16.04 -6.12
N LEU A 203 17.42 -15.02 -5.57
CA LEU A 203 18.04 -13.88 -4.87
C LEU A 203 17.88 -14.06 -3.36
N LEU A 204 18.86 -13.58 -2.59
CA LEU A 204 18.74 -13.47 -1.13
C LEU A 204 18.25 -12.06 -0.75
N PRO A 205 17.57 -11.91 0.41
CA PRO A 205 17.26 -10.60 0.98
C PRO A 205 18.50 -9.70 1.05
N ASP A 206 18.30 -8.39 0.89
CA ASP A 206 19.37 -7.37 0.85
C ASP A 206 20.44 -7.53 -0.26
N GLY A 207 20.27 -8.47 -1.20
CA GLY A 207 21.14 -8.62 -2.37
C GLY A 207 22.45 -9.36 -2.09
N VAL A 208 22.50 -10.17 -1.03
CA VAL A 208 23.66 -11.01 -0.73
C VAL A 208 23.83 -12.04 -1.84
N LYS A 209 25.03 -12.12 -2.44
CA LYS A 209 25.33 -13.09 -3.50
C LYS A 209 25.61 -14.47 -2.86
N PRO A 210 25.16 -15.59 -3.46
CA PRO A 210 25.41 -16.95 -2.95
C PRO A 210 26.89 -17.30 -2.74
N ALA A 211 27.82 -16.55 -3.36
CA ALA A 211 29.26 -16.75 -3.19
C ALA A 211 29.77 -16.45 -1.75
N HIS A 212 28.98 -15.76 -0.91
CA HIS A 212 29.29 -15.52 0.51
C HIS A 212 28.66 -16.54 1.47
N LEU A 213 28.13 -17.67 0.97
CA LEU A 213 27.63 -18.76 1.82
C LEU A 213 28.70 -19.38 2.74
N GLY A 214 30.00 -19.14 2.48
CA GLY A 214 31.09 -19.53 3.38
C GLY A 214 31.30 -18.60 4.59
N GLU A 215 30.75 -17.38 4.54
CA GLU A 215 30.76 -16.40 5.66
C GLU A 215 29.37 -16.25 6.30
N TRP A 216 28.35 -16.84 5.70
CA TRP A 216 27.00 -16.87 6.25
C TRP A 216 26.99 -17.83 7.44
N PRO A 217 26.78 -17.36 8.69
CA PRO A 217 26.64 -18.27 9.80
C PRO A 217 25.45 -19.19 9.51
N PRO A 218 25.55 -20.51 9.71
CA PRO A 218 24.42 -21.41 9.49
C PRO A 218 23.19 -20.85 10.23
N PRO A 219 21.97 -21.02 9.70
CA PRO A 219 20.77 -20.66 10.45
C PRO A 219 20.76 -21.51 11.72
N GLY A 220 21.25 -20.96 12.83
CA GLY A 220 21.55 -21.71 14.06
C GLY A 220 22.95 -21.51 14.68
N GLY A 221 23.84 -20.70 14.10
CA GLY A 221 25.15 -20.38 14.69
C GLY A 221 25.15 -19.06 15.47
N GLU A 222 25.16 -19.16 16.79
CA GLU A 222 25.20 -18.06 17.76
C GLU A 222 26.30 -17.02 17.48
N SER A 223 25.91 -15.77 17.24
CA SER A 223 26.74 -14.60 17.56
C SER A 223 26.01 -13.74 18.56
N ILE A 224 26.35 -13.98 19.83
CA ILE A 224 25.79 -13.40 21.04
C ILE A 224 26.17 -11.91 21.10
N ILE A 225 25.25 -11.04 20.68
CA ILE A 225 24.95 -9.85 21.50
C ILE A 225 23.75 -10.28 22.33
N SER A 226 24.02 -10.72 23.56
CA SER A 226 23.02 -10.94 24.61
C SER A 226 22.29 -9.64 24.92
N THR A 227 21.39 -9.24 24.04
CA THR A 227 20.14 -8.64 24.52
C THR A 227 19.36 -9.84 24.98
N SER A 228 19.31 -10.02 26.30
CA SER A 228 18.52 -11.03 27.01
C SER A 228 17.36 -11.56 26.17
N ALA A 229 17.20 -12.87 26.14
CA ALA A 229 15.97 -13.55 25.78
C ALA A 229 14.77 -12.80 26.37
N ILE A 230 14.25 -11.84 25.63
CA ILE A 230 12.85 -11.47 25.72
C ILE A 230 12.22 -12.69 25.12
N ASP A 231 11.81 -13.60 26.00
CA ASP A 231 10.93 -14.71 25.71
C ASP A 231 9.93 -14.18 24.68
N ARG A 232 10.09 -14.56 23.41
CA ARG A 232 9.16 -14.15 22.37
C ARG A 232 7.93 -14.98 22.65
N ILE A 233 7.09 -14.47 23.55
CA ILE A 233 5.81 -15.06 23.84
C ILE A 233 4.99 -14.84 22.58
N ASP A 234 5.04 -15.83 21.68
CA ASP A 234 4.27 -15.85 20.46
C ASP A 234 2.83 -16.17 20.85
N PHE A 235 2.01 -15.13 20.99
CA PHE A 235 0.60 -15.29 21.29
C PHE A 235 -0.17 -15.76 20.05
N THR A 236 -1.02 -16.76 20.20
CA THR A 236 -2.08 -17.00 19.23
C THR A 236 -3.10 -15.84 19.26
N VAL A 237 -3.84 -15.64 18.17
CA VAL A 237 -4.87 -14.57 18.09
C VAL A 237 -5.84 -14.61 19.29
N ARG A 238 -6.22 -15.81 19.72
CA ARG A 238 -7.12 -16.01 20.86
C ARG A 238 -6.47 -15.64 22.20
N GLU A 239 -5.18 -15.87 22.37
CA GLU A 239 -4.45 -15.49 23.58
C GLU A 239 -4.19 -13.98 23.62
N ALA A 240 -3.84 -13.39 22.48
CA ALA A 240 -3.60 -11.95 22.36
C ALA A 240 -4.84 -11.12 22.76
N VAL A 241 -6.04 -11.46 22.25
CA VAL A 241 -7.30 -10.75 22.56
C VAL A 241 -7.69 -10.84 24.05
N ARG A 242 -7.16 -11.84 24.78
CA ARG A 242 -7.39 -11.99 26.22
C ARG A 242 -6.44 -11.15 27.08
N THR A 243 -5.40 -10.54 26.49
CA THR A 243 -4.45 -9.70 27.24
C THR A 243 -4.97 -8.27 27.38
N GLY A 244 -4.71 -7.65 28.55
CA GLY A 244 -5.03 -6.22 28.75
C GLY A 244 -4.22 -5.30 27.83
N ALA A 245 -2.97 -5.66 27.55
CA ALA A 245 -2.08 -4.91 26.66
C ALA A 245 -2.66 -4.77 25.24
N PHE A 246 -3.29 -5.83 24.72
CA PHE A 246 -3.97 -5.78 23.43
C PHE A 246 -5.07 -4.70 23.39
N TRP A 247 -5.91 -4.63 24.43
CA TRP A 247 -6.98 -3.63 24.50
C TRP A 247 -6.45 -2.21 24.73
N PHE A 248 -5.43 -2.02 25.57
CA PHE A 248 -4.82 -0.70 25.75
C PHE A 248 -4.17 -0.18 24.46
N LEU A 249 -3.45 -1.03 23.71
CA LEU A 249 -2.86 -0.66 22.42
C LEU A 249 -3.93 -0.41 21.35
N SER A 250 -4.97 -1.24 21.30
CA SER A 250 -6.07 -1.09 20.34
C SER A 250 -6.87 0.18 20.60
N ILE A 251 -7.19 0.49 21.86
CA ILE A 251 -7.89 1.72 22.25
C ILE A 251 -7.01 2.94 21.99
N GLY A 252 -5.72 2.89 22.38
CA GLY A 252 -4.79 3.99 22.15
C GLY A 252 -4.60 4.31 20.67
N HIS A 253 -4.43 3.29 19.84
CA HIS A 253 -4.33 3.46 18.39
C HIS A 253 -5.66 3.91 17.77
N GLY A 254 -6.79 3.34 18.22
CA GLY A 254 -8.13 3.73 17.79
C GLY A 254 -8.44 5.21 18.09
N LEU A 255 -8.08 5.68 19.28
CA LEU A 255 -8.21 7.10 19.66
C LEU A 255 -7.31 7.99 18.81
N ALA A 256 -6.07 7.59 18.54
CA ALA A 256 -5.18 8.34 17.66
C ALA A 256 -5.75 8.47 16.24
N LEU A 257 -6.29 7.38 15.68
CA LEU A 257 -6.95 7.40 14.37
C LEU A 257 -8.23 8.25 14.37
N PHE A 258 -8.99 8.23 15.47
CA PHE A 258 -10.18 9.07 15.61
C PHE A 258 -9.82 10.56 15.61
N ILE A 259 -8.76 10.97 16.31
CA ILE A 259 -8.29 12.37 16.34
C ILE A 259 -7.79 12.83 14.97
N VAL A 260 -7.10 11.97 14.21
CA VAL A 260 -6.62 12.31 12.86
C VAL A 260 -7.76 12.37 11.84
N GLY A 261 -8.83 11.60 12.05
CA GLY A 261 -9.97 11.49 11.13
C GLY A 261 -11.17 12.41 11.44
N ALA A 262 -11.19 13.08 12.60
CA ALA A 262 -12.24 14.03 13.03
C ALA A 262 -11.88 15.47 12.68
#